data_AF-A0A7V4ZTD3-F1
#
_entry.id   AF-A0A7V4ZTD3-F1
#
_cell.length_a   1.000
_cell.length_b   1.000
_cell.length_c   1.000
_cell.angle_alpha   90.00
_cell.angle_beta   90.00
_cell.angle_gamma   90.00
#
_symmetry.space_group_name_H-M   'P 1'
#
loop_
_entity.id
_entity.type
_entity.pdbx_description
1 polymer ?
#
loop_
_entity_poly.entity_id
_entity_poly.type
_entity_poly.pdbx_seq_one_letter_code
_entity_poly.pdbx_strand_id
1 'polypeptide(L)'
;MEKIINKNRIFIIIISLLILIAFEGKTTTPSSKVDRRIEMENILPKKVGDYKAEGKDEIYNRNTSFQYMDGAAELYRSYAFKLLMVRNYKKHGYPSLTVELFDMGLPEDAYGIFSYQTEDEEVGIGQGSDYGGGLLRFWKGKYFVNVFSEKETPESRKDILIFGEAISKNINENGLKPKLIKFLPEDGLSERSIRYFHLYPILNHHYFISHENILNLGKNTNAILADYSFPNAKNKTFLLFIQYPDEIQSKKAFNRFLKAYMPEAYSSPHKKVKTENGKWTFAKNHKKYVLVVFDAPTQEKAEELIVEAIKKLSRK
;
A
#
# COMPACT_ATOMS: atom_id res chain seq x y z
N MET A 1 77.01 33.34 15.07
CA MET A 1 76.37 34.61 15.46
C MET A 1 74.88 34.36 15.44
N GLU A 2 74.05 34.51 16.47
CA GLU A 2 74.07 34.87 17.90
C GLU A 2 72.67 34.41 18.37
N LYS A 3 72.54 33.56 19.40
CA LYS A 3 72.21 33.92 20.80
C LYS A 3 70.95 34.81 20.89
N ILE A 4 69.82 34.39 21.48
CA ILE A 4 69.45 34.52 22.92
C ILE A 4 67.93 34.18 22.98
N ILE A 5 67.46 33.11 23.64
CA ILE A 5 67.16 32.93 25.08
C ILE A 5 65.75 33.43 25.50
N ASN A 6 64.93 32.45 25.96
CA ASN A 6 63.93 32.47 27.05
C ASN A 6 62.77 33.48 27.00
N LYS A 7 61.65 33.30 27.71
CA LYS A 7 61.16 32.38 28.73
C LYS A 7 59.64 32.61 28.74
N ASN A 8 58.84 31.58 28.89
CA ASN A 8 57.89 31.55 30.01
C ASN A 8 57.34 30.14 30.19
N ARG A 9 57.76 29.58 31.33
CA ARG A 9 57.31 28.32 31.91
C ARG A 9 55.93 28.55 32.52
N ILE A 10 54.95 27.73 32.18
CA ILE A 10 53.93 27.29 33.14
C ILE A 10 53.82 25.77 33.00
N PHE A 11 54.23 25.11 34.07
CA PHE A 11 54.14 23.69 34.32
C PHE A 11 52.77 23.46 34.97
N ILE A 12 51.87 22.66 34.39
CA ILE A 12 50.83 21.92 35.11
C ILE A 12 50.47 20.69 34.27
N ILE A 13 50.72 19.55 34.89
CA ILE A 13 50.33 18.20 34.50
C ILE A 13 48.81 18.13 34.57
N ILE A 14 48.13 17.81 33.45
CA ILE A 14 46.75 17.31 33.48
C ILE A 14 46.69 16.01 32.69
N ILE A 15 46.41 14.98 33.46
CA ILE A 15 46.06 13.61 33.08
C ILE A 15 44.89 13.66 32.09
N SER A 16 45.16 13.39 30.81
CA SER A 16 44.10 13.10 29.84
C SER A 16 43.78 11.61 29.91
N LEU A 17 42.78 11.29 30.73
CA LEU A 17 42.09 10.02 30.82
C LEU A 17 41.50 9.67 29.43
N LEU A 18 42.16 8.76 28.71
CA LEU A 18 41.62 8.15 27.48
C LEU A 18 40.55 7.14 27.91
N ILE A 19 39.32 7.63 28.07
CA ILE A 19 38.14 6.76 28.15
C ILE A 19 37.96 6.16 26.75
N LEU A 20 38.43 4.93 26.56
CA LEU A 20 37.97 4.07 25.47
C LEU A 20 36.47 3.79 25.73
N ILE A 21 35.60 4.64 25.19
CA ILE A 21 34.21 4.25 24.99
C ILE A 21 34.25 3.28 23.81
N ALA A 22 34.27 1.99 24.13
CA ALA A 22 33.86 0.95 23.22
C ALA A 22 32.41 1.25 22.82
N PHE A 23 32.22 2.01 21.75
CA PHE A 23 30.97 1.99 21.02
C PHE A 23 30.87 0.60 20.41
N GLU A 24 30.24 -0.32 21.15
CA GLU A 24 29.57 -1.46 20.56
C GLU A 24 28.52 -0.91 19.60
N GLY A 25 28.95 -0.66 18.36
CA GLY A 25 28.06 -0.54 17.24
C GLY A 25 27.30 -1.85 17.16
N LYS A 26 26.08 -1.87 17.70
CA LYS A 26 25.08 -2.90 17.41
C LYS A 26 24.92 -2.95 15.91
N THR A 27 25.64 -3.88 15.28
CA THR A 27 25.39 -4.34 13.93
C THR A 27 23.93 -4.76 13.86
N THR A 28 23.16 -4.08 13.02
CA THR A 28 21.74 -4.33 12.80
C THR A 28 21.51 -5.72 12.19
N THR A 29 21.27 -6.68 13.07
CA THR A 29 20.40 -7.88 13.05
C THR A 29 20.11 -8.61 11.71
N PRO A 30 20.79 -9.75 11.46
CA PRO A 30 20.35 -10.80 10.52
C PRO A 30 19.08 -11.56 10.94
N SER A 31 18.68 -11.51 12.22
CA SER A 31 17.58 -12.34 12.75
C SER A 31 16.23 -12.03 12.11
N SER A 32 15.90 -10.77 11.85
CA SER A 32 14.57 -10.38 11.35
C SER A 32 14.16 -11.00 10.00
N LYS A 33 15.11 -11.37 9.13
CA LYS A 33 14.81 -12.05 7.85
C LYS A 33 14.62 -13.55 8.05
N VAL A 34 15.43 -14.17 8.91
CA VAL A 34 15.32 -15.59 9.26
C VAL A 34 13.99 -15.83 9.97
N ASP A 35 13.62 -14.93 10.88
CA ASP A 35 12.36 -14.99 11.64
C ASP A 35 11.14 -14.93 10.70
N ARG A 36 11.12 -14.00 9.72
CA ARG A 36 10.04 -13.90 8.71
C ARG A 36 9.91 -15.15 7.85
N ARG A 37 11.04 -15.74 7.45
CA ARG A 37 11.03 -16.96 6.63
C ARG A 37 10.38 -18.11 7.41
N ILE A 38 10.79 -18.33 8.66
CA ILE A 38 10.23 -19.38 9.51
C ILE A 38 8.72 -19.17 9.73
N GLU A 39 8.31 -17.92 9.97
CA GLU A 39 6.88 -17.55 10.09
C GLU A 39 6.09 -17.93 8.83
N MET A 40 6.60 -17.57 7.65
CA MET A 40 5.96 -17.89 6.36
C MET A 40 5.96 -19.40 6.05
N GLU A 41 7.02 -20.12 6.43
CA GLU A 41 7.10 -21.59 6.27
C GLU A 41 6.02 -22.30 7.10
N ASN A 42 5.68 -21.76 8.28
CA ASN A 42 4.61 -22.26 9.15
C ASN A 42 3.20 -21.89 8.65
N ILE A 43 3.06 -20.74 7.98
CA ILE A 43 1.78 -20.33 7.37
C ILE A 43 1.40 -21.27 6.23
N LEU A 44 2.37 -21.62 5.38
CA LEU A 44 2.12 -22.56 4.29
C LEU A 44 2.13 -24.01 4.81
N PRO A 45 1.01 -24.74 4.78
CA PRO A 45 0.98 -26.14 5.19
C PRO A 45 1.83 -27.02 4.26
N LYS A 46 2.39 -28.14 4.75
CA LYS A 46 3.11 -29.11 3.88
C LYS A 46 2.16 -30.04 3.11
N LYS A 47 0.90 -30.12 3.52
CA LYS A 47 -0.16 -30.94 2.91
C LYS A 47 -1.50 -30.25 3.07
N VAL A 48 -2.31 -30.23 2.01
CA VAL A 48 -3.70 -29.75 2.01
C VAL A 48 -4.54 -30.76 1.23
N GLY A 49 -5.48 -31.43 1.90
CA GLY A 49 -6.17 -32.58 1.31
C GLY A 49 -5.16 -33.62 0.82
N ASP A 50 -5.22 -34.01 -0.45
CA ASP A 50 -4.27 -34.94 -1.07
C ASP A 50 -3.06 -34.27 -1.72
N TYR A 51 -3.05 -32.93 -1.79
CA TYR A 51 -1.90 -32.19 -2.31
C TYR A 51 -0.77 -32.17 -1.29
N LYS A 52 0.46 -32.39 -1.76
CA LYS A 52 1.69 -32.29 -0.97
C LYS A 52 2.60 -31.23 -1.56
N ALA A 53 3.31 -30.51 -0.70
CA ALA A 53 4.35 -29.57 -1.14
C ALA A 53 5.37 -30.31 -2.04
N GLU A 54 5.69 -29.71 -3.18
CA GLU A 54 6.66 -30.22 -4.15
C GLU A 54 7.89 -29.32 -4.16
N GLY A 55 9.08 -29.93 -4.11
CA GLY A 55 10.34 -29.19 -4.15
C GLY A 55 10.65 -28.39 -2.88
N LYS A 56 11.50 -27.38 -3.04
CA LYS A 56 11.87 -26.43 -1.98
C LYS A 56 11.11 -25.12 -2.16
N ASP A 57 10.88 -24.42 -1.06
CA ASP A 57 10.30 -23.07 -1.09
C ASP A 57 11.24 -22.10 -1.81
N GLU A 58 10.70 -21.37 -2.78
CA GLU A 58 11.43 -20.32 -3.48
C GLU A 58 11.19 -19.00 -2.75
N ILE A 59 12.28 -18.26 -2.48
CA ILE A 59 12.24 -17.07 -1.63
C ILE A 59 12.82 -15.89 -2.38
N TYR A 60 12.01 -14.84 -2.52
CA TYR A 60 12.41 -13.61 -3.18
C TYR A 60 12.22 -12.42 -2.26
N ASN A 61 13.21 -11.54 -2.21
CA ASN A 61 13.08 -10.26 -1.53
C ASN A 61 12.91 -9.14 -2.56
N ARG A 62 12.79 -7.90 -2.08
CA ARG A 62 12.64 -6.71 -2.92
C ARG A 62 13.66 -6.59 -4.07
N ASN A 63 14.86 -7.11 -3.89
CA ASN A 63 15.94 -7.04 -4.87
C ASN A 63 16.01 -8.26 -5.77
N THR A 64 15.31 -9.36 -5.47
CA THR A 64 15.39 -10.61 -6.26
C THR A 64 14.06 -11.01 -6.88
N SER A 65 12.95 -10.36 -6.55
CA SER A 65 11.62 -10.72 -7.07
C SER A 65 11.47 -10.57 -8.59
N PHE A 66 12.30 -9.76 -9.24
CA PHE A 66 12.34 -9.67 -10.71
C PHE A 66 12.72 -11.01 -11.37
N GLN A 67 13.44 -11.89 -10.64
CA GLN A 67 13.82 -13.21 -11.14
C GLN A 67 12.61 -14.15 -11.28
N TYR A 68 11.51 -13.85 -10.58
CA TYR A 68 10.29 -14.63 -10.61
C TYR A 68 9.16 -13.93 -11.38
N MET A 69 9.00 -12.62 -11.18
CA MET A 69 7.88 -11.85 -11.71
C MET A 69 8.35 -10.54 -12.36
N ASP A 70 9.10 -10.66 -13.46
CA ASP A 70 9.66 -9.52 -14.18
C ASP A 70 8.58 -8.49 -14.56
N GLY A 71 8.88 -7.20 -14.38
CA GLY A 71 7.94 -6.08 -14.47
C GLY A 71 6.89 -6.05 -13.34
N ALA A 72 6.17 -7.14 -13.10
CA ALA A 72 5.13 -7.24 -12.07
C ALA A 72 5.66 -7.02 -10.63
N ALA A 73 6.95 -7.31 -10.39
CA ALA A 73 7.64 -7.00 -9.14
C ALA A 73 7.51 -5.52 -8.73
N GLU A 74 7.43 -4.59 -9.68
CA GLU A 74 7.34 -3.16 -9.39
C GLU A 74 6.08 -2.78 -8.62
N LEU A 75 4.95 -3.44 -8.91
CA LEU A 75 3.69 -3.25 -8.21
C LEU A 75 3.82 -3.62 -6.73
N TYR A 76 4.31 -4.82 -6.42
CA TYR A 76 4.52 -5.21 -5.02
C TYR A 76 5.52 -4.29 -4.31
N ARG A 77 6.55 -3.81 -5.04
CA ARG A 77 7.53 -2.84 -4.52
C ARG A 77 6.93 -1.47 -4.20
N SER A 78 5.84 -1.06 -4.85
CA SER A 78 5.13 0.19 -4.51
C SER A 78 4.41 0.11 -3.18
N TYR A 79 4.14 -1.11 -2.70
CA TYR A 79 3.56 -1.43 -1.39
C TYR A 79 4.61 -1.95 -0.39
N ALA A 80 5.87 -1.59 -0.60
CA ALA A 80 6.97 -1.82 0.34
C ALA A 80 7.14 -3.28 0.84
N PHE A 81 6.73 -4.28 0.06
CA PHE A 81 6.82 -5.69 0.44
C PHE A 81 8.23 -6.09 0.88
N LYS A 82 8.31 -7.07 1.78
CA LYS A 82 9.56 -7.52 2.41
C LYS A 82 10.07 -8.81 1.78
N LEU A 83 9.18 -9.80 1.65
CA LEU A 83 9.52 -11.15 1.23
C LEU A 83 8.35 -11.78 0.50
N LEU A 84 8.66 -12.56 -0.53
CA LEU A 84 7.77 -13.46 -1.26
C LEU A 84 8.27 -14.88 -1.04
N MET A 85 7.36 -15.78 -0.66
CA MET A 85 7.57 -17.22 -0.66
C MET A 85 6.65 -17.86 -1.68
N VAL A 86 7.22 -18.61 -2.61
CA VAL A 86 6.47 -19.40 -3.58
C VAL A 86 6.60 -20.87 -3.22
N ARG A 87 5.46 -21.56 -3.16
CA ARG A 87 5.41 -23.02 -2.93
C ARG A 87 4.47 -23.68 -3.92
N ASN A 88 4.98 -24.71 -4.57
CA ASN A 88 4.22 -25.58 -5.46
C ASN A 88 3.68 -26.79 -4.71
N TYR A 89 2.52 -27.27 -5.13
CA TYR A 89 1.85 -28.43 -4.56
C TYR A 89 1.37 -29.36 -5.65
N LYS A 90 1.51 -30.66 -5.40
CA LYS A 90 1.17 -31.71 -6.36
C LYS A 90 0.23 -32.73 -5.78
N LYS A 91 -0.70 -33.17 -6.62
CA LYS A 91 -1.60 -34.30 -6.40
C LYS A 91 -1.58 -35.16 -7.66
N HIS A 92 -1.45 -36.48 -7.49
CA HIS A 92 -1.33 -37.39 -8.63
C HIS A 92 -2.58 -37.33 -9.52
N GLY A 93 -2.40 -37.12 -10.82
CA GLY A 93 -3.50 -37.02 -11.79
C GLY A 93 -4.22 -35.67 -11.84
N TYR A 94 -3.76 -34.67 -11.09
CA TYR A 94 -4.34 -33.32 -11.07
C TYR A 94 -3.27 -32.26 -11.42
N PRO A 95 -3.68 -31.08 -11.94
CA PRO A 95 -2.77 -29.96 -12.13
C PRO A 95 -2.06 -29.52 -10.84
N SER A 96 -0.86 -28.96 -10.98
CA SER A 96 -0.13 -28.40 -9.84
C SER A 96 -0.77 -27.08 -9.39
N LEU A 97 -0.77 -26.85 -8.08
CA LEU A 97 -1.19 -25.59 -7.48
C LEU A 97 0.02 -24.80 -7.01
N THR A 98 0.02 -23.50 -7.28
CA THR A 98 1.04 -22.57 -6.82
C THR A 98 0.44 -21.64 -5.77
N VAL A 99 1.19 -21.45 -4.68
CA VAL A 99 0.87 -20.45 -3.67
C VAL A 99 1.99 -19.41 -3.64
N GLU A 100 1.64 -18.15 -3.81
CA GLU A 100 2.53 -17.01 -3.56
C GLU A 100 2.09 -16.33 -2.26
N LEU A 101 2.94 -16.35 -1.25
CA LEU A 101 2.73 -15.69 0.04
C LEU A 101 3.65 -14.48 0.14
N PHE A 102 3.08 -13.29 0.23
CA PHE A 102 3.82 -12.04 0.37
C PHE A 102 3.72 -11.53 1.81
N ASP A 103 4.86 -11.27 2.44
CA ASP A 103 4.96 -10.44 3.64
C ASP A 103 5.08 -8.97 3.22
N MET A 104 3.99 -8.22 3.39
CA MET A 104 3.90 -6.81 3.02
C MET A 104 4.50 -5.88 4.09
N GLY A 105 4.89 -6.42 5.24
CA GLY A 105 5.47 -5.69 6.36
C GLY A 105 4.44 -4.98 7.22
N LEU A 106 3.45 -4.32 6.63
CA LEU A 106 2.33 -3.68 7.34
C LEU A 106 0.97 -4.20 6.83
N PRO A 107 -0.04 -4.33 7.71
CA PRO A 107 -1.39 -4.67 7.30
C PRO A 107 -2.00 -3.73 6.26
N GLU A 108 -1.72 -2.44 6.36
CA GLU A 108 -2.21 -1.43 5.43
C GLU A 108 -1.63 -1.64 4.03
N ASP A 109 -0.38 -2.10 3.92
CA ASP A 109 0.26 -2.44 2.64
C ASP A 109 -0.30 -3.73 2.04
N ALA A 110 -0.64 -4.73 2.88
CA ALA A 110 -1.35 -5.94 2.46
C ALA A 110 -2.76 -5.65 1.94
N TYR A 111 -3.50 -4.80 2.65
CA TYR A 111 -4.76 -4.28 2.15
C TYR A 111 -4.57 -3.46 0.86
N GLY A 112 -3.50 -2.66 0.79
CA GLY A 112 -3.18 -1.83 -0.37
C GLY A 112 -3.07 -2.64 -1.66
N ILE A 113 -2.18 -3.64 -1.68
CA ILE A 113 -2.01 -4.52 -2.85
C ILE A 113 -3.28 -5.33 -3.16
N PHE A 114 -3.99 -5.82 -2.14
CA PHE A 114 -5.27 -6.49 -2.34
C PHE A 114 -6.29 -5.57 -3.03
N SER A 115 -6.44 -4.36 -2.49
CA SER A 115 -7.39 -3.38 -2.98
C SER A 115 -7.08 -2.94 -4.42
N TYR A 116 -5.81 -2.90 -4.82
CA TYR A 116 -5.39 -2.58 -6.19
C TYR A 116 -6.01 -3.50 -7.23
N GLN A 117 -6.22 -4.78 -6.90
CA GLN A 117 -6.65 -5.83 -7.85
C GLN A 117 -8.11 -6.29 -7.64
N THR A 118 -8.83 -5.74 -6.66
CA THR A 118 -10.16 -6.26 -6.28
C THR A 118 -11.24 -5.82 -7.27
N GLU A 119 -11.76 -6.76 -8.06
CA GLU A 119 -12.80 -6.52 -9.08
C GLU A 119 -13.80 -7.68 -9.22
N ASP A 120 -13.42 -8.89 -8.79
CA ASP A 120 -14.14 -10.14 -8.99
C ASP A 120 -14.96 -10.54 -7.72
N GLU A 121 -15.29 -11.84 -7.63
CA GLU A 121 -16.14 -12.44 -6.60
C GLU A 121 -15.45 -12.46 -5.22
N GLU A 122 -16.13 -11.92 -4.19
CA GLU A 122 -15.75 -12.13 -2.79
C GLU A 122 -16.13 -13.56 -2.36
N VAL A 123 -15.15 -14.30 -1.84
CA VAL A 123 -15.34 -15.72 -1.45
C VAL A 123 -15.19 -15.97 0.05
N GLY A 124 -15.02 -14.91 0.86
CA GLY A 124 -15.06 -14.98 2.32
C GLY A 124 -13.79 -15.54 2.97
N ILE A 125 -12.66 -15.52 2.27
CA ILE A 125 -11.37 -16.02 2.78
C ILE A 125 -10.52 -14.86 3.30
N GLY A 126 -10.00 -15.00 4.52
CA GLY A 126 -9.15 -13.98 5.14
C GLY A 126 -9.96 -12.78 5.64
N GLN A 127 -9.43 -11.57 5.44
CA GLN A 127 -10.12 -10.31 5.77
C GLN A 127 -10.72 -9.59 4.54
N GLY A 128 -10.54 -10.20 3.38
CA GLY A 128 -11.09 -9.83 2.09
C GLY A 128 -10.47 -10.72 1.03
N SER A 129 -11.29 -11.24 0.13
CA SER A 129 -10.86 -12.07 -0.99
C SER A 129 -11.49 -11.66 -2.32
N ASP A 130 -10.83 -12.12 -3.37
CA ASP A 130 -11.18 -11.84 -4.75
C ASP A 130 -10.81 -13.07 -5.56
N TYR A 131 -11.81 -13.70 -6.19
CA TYR A 131 -11.62 -14.88 -7.03
C TYR A 131 -12.13 -14.62 -8.44
N GLY A 132 -11.23 -14.72 -9.41
CA GLY A 132 -11.53 -14.59 -10.83
C GLY A 132 -10.45 -15.20 -11.70
N GLY A 133 -10.84 -15.75 -12.85
CA GLY A 133 -9.91 -16.34 -13.83
C GLY A 133 -8.98 -17.42 -13.27
N GLY A 134 -9.48 -18.26 -12.36
CA GLY A 134 -8.68 -19.35 -11.76
C GLY A 134 -7.65 -18.90 -10.71
N LEU A 135 -7.71 -17.65 -10.25
CA LEU A 135 -6.80 -17.09 -9.25
C LEU A 135 -7.59 -16.57 -8.04
N LEU A 136 -7.29 -17.11 -6.86
CA LEU A 136 -7.70 -16.55 -5.59
C LEU A 136 -6.65 -15.55 -5.10
N ARG A 137 -7.09 -14.34 -4.78
CA ARG A 137 -6.32 -13.32 -4.08
C ARG A 137 -6.98 -13.06 -2.74
N PHE A 138 -6.22 -13.04 -1.65
CA PHE A 138 -6.75 -12.60 -0.37
C PHE A 138 -5.68 -11.96 0.50
N TRP A 139 -6.12 -11.20 1.51
CA TRP A 139 -5.22 -10.64 2.51
C TRP A 139 -5.68 -10.99 3.93
N LYS A 140 -4.72 -11.11 4.84
CA LYS A 140 -4.96 -11.24 6.29
C LYS A 140 -3.71 -10.84 7.05
N GLY A 141 -3.86 -10.02 8.10
CA GLY A 141 -2.70 -9.51 8.82
C GLY A 141 -1.84 -8.64 7.91
N LYS A 142 -0.52 -8.87 7.95
CA LYS A 142 0.47 -8.26 7.04
C LYS A 142 0.69 -9.04 5.74
N TYR A 143 -0.10 -10.08 5.48
CA TYR A 143 0.09 -10.99 4.36
C TYR A 143 -0.91 -10.77 3.23
N PHE A 144 -0.40 -10.86 2.01
CA PHE A 144 -1.19 -10.99 0.79
C PHE A 144 -0.86 -12.34 0.15
N VAL A 145 -1.86 -13.02 -0.41
CA VAL A 145 -1.73 -14.40 -0.89
C VAL A 145 -2.41 -14.55 -2.24
N ASN A 146 -1.68 -15.14 -3.19
CA ASN A 146 -2.23 -15.65 -4.44
C ASN A 146 -2.24 -17.19 -4.40
N VAL A 147 -3.34 -17.79 -4.83
CA VAL A 147 -3.47 -19.24 -5.01
C VAL A 147 -4.07 -19.50 -6.39
N PHE A 148 -3.35 -20.23 -7.23
CA PHE A 148 -3.79 -20.55 -8.59
C PHE A 148 -3.31 -21.92 -9.04
N SER A 149 -3.99 -22.47 -10.02
CA SER A 149 -3.63 -23.71 -10.68
C SER A 149 -2.86 -23.43 -11.97
N GLU A 150 -1.92 -24.31 -12.32
CA GLU A 150 -1.26 -24.27 -13.63
C GLU A 150 -2.28 -24.39 -14.79
N LYS A 151 -3.39 -25.10 -14.55
CA LYS A 151 -4.50 -25.26 -15.50
C LYS A 151 -5.84 -25.12 -14.82
N GLU A 152 -6.72 -24.31 -15.40
CA GLU A 152 -8.09 -24.15 -14.91
C GLU A 152 -8.93 -25.39 -15.27
N THR A 153 -9.53 -26.00 -14.26
CA THR A 153 -10.54 -27.07 -14.38
C THR A 153 -11.70 -26.79 -13.41
N PRO A 154 -12.90 -27.36 -13.61
CA PRO A 154 -14.00 -27.21 -12.64
C PRO A 154 -13.61 -27.60 -11.20
N GLU A 155 -12.76 -28.62 -11.04
CA GLU A 155 -12.24 -29.09 -9.75
C GLU A 155 -11.22 -28.12 -9.15
N SER A 156 -10.46 -27.41 -10.00
CA SER A 156 -9.39 -26.51 -9.56
C SER A 156 -9.91 -25.37 -8.67
N ARG A 157 -11.11 -24.83 -8.94
CA ARG A 157 -11.74 -23.81 -8.09
C ARG A 157 -11.89 -24.31 -6.66
N LYS A 158 -12.45 -25.51 -6.49
CA LYS A 158 -12.68 -26.10 -5.16
C LYS A 158 -11.36 -26.28 -4.41
N ASP A 159 -10.34 -26.81 -5.09
CA ASP A 159 -9.04 -27.03 -4.47
C ASP A 159 -8.37 -25.69 -4.08
N ILE A 160 -8.42 -24.68 -4.94
CA ILE A 160 -7.90 -23.32 -4.66
C ILE A 160 -8.54 -22.73 -3.40
N LEU A 161 -9.87 -22.82 -3.26
CA LEU A 161 -10.57 -22.30 -2.08
C LEU A 161 -10.21 -23.06 -0.80
N ILE A 162 -10.05 -24.39 -0.87
CA ILE A 162 -9.59 -25.20 0.27
C ILE A 162 -8.18 -24.77 0.70
N PHE A 163 -7.29 -24.48 -0.25
CA PHE A 163 -5.96 -23.94 0.03
C PHE A 163 -6.03 -22.56 0.70
N GLY A 164 -6.82 -21.65 0.16
CA GLY A 164 -7.02 -20.31 0.72
C GLY A 164 -7.49 -20.37 2.18
N GLU A 165 -8.47 -21.22 2.48
CA GLU A 165 -8.97 -21.48 3.84
C GLU A 165 -7.88 -22.03 4.78
N ALA A 166 -7.14 -23.04 4.33
CA ALA A 166 -6.07 -23.64 5.12
C ALA A 166 -4.96 -22.62 5.46
N ILE A 167 -4.56 -21.81 4.49
CA ILE A 167 -3.53 -20.78 4.66
C ILE A 167 -4.04 -19.66 5.56
N SER A 168 -5.27 -19.16 5.32
CA SER A 168 -5.89 -18.12 6.13
C SER A 168 -5.98 -18.50 7.60
N LYS A 169 -6.29 -19.77 7.91
CA LYS A 169 -6.33 -20.29 9.29
C LYS A 169 -4.96 -20.29 9.98
N ASN A 170 -3.88 -20.48 9.24
CA ASN A 170 -2.52 -20.46 9.80
C ASN A 170 -1.98 -19.03 10.01
N ILE A 171 -2.61 -18.01 9.41
CA ILE A 171 -2.29 -16.61 9.71
C ILE A 171 -3.02 -16.23 11.00
N ASN A 172 -2.28 -16.18 12.11
CA ASN A 172 -2.85 -15.98 13.45
C ASN A 172 -3.33 -14.54 13.72
N GLU A 173 -2.72 -13.55 13.06
CA GLU A 173 -2.99 -12.14 13.32
C GLU A 173 -3.94 -11.55 12.27
N ASN A 174 -4.95 -10.82 12.76
CA ASN A 174 -5.75 -9.95 11.91
C ASN A 174 -5.06 -8.59 11.76
N GLY A 175 -5.18 -8.01 10.58
CA GLY A 175 -4.65 -6.72 10.20
C GLY A 175 -5.71 -5.63 10.29
N LEU A 176 -5.33 -4.41 10.62
CA LEU A 176 -6.24 -3.28 10.54
C LEU A 176 -6.24 -2.72 9.11
N LYS A 177 -7.43 -2.47 8.56
CA LYS A 177 -7.56 -1.68 7.34
C LYS A 177 -7.01 -0.26 7.57
N PRO A 178 -6.54 0.44 6.51
CA PRO A 178 -6.05 1.82 6.62
C PRO A 178 -7.03 2.74 7.35
N LYS A 179 -6.51 3.50 8.32
CA LYS A 179 -7.32 4.41 9.15
C LYS A 179 -8.10 5.43 8.32
N LEU A 180 -7.58 5.81 7.15
CA LEU A 180 -8.21 6.78 6.25
C LEU A 180 -9.60 6.36 5.77
N ILE A 181 -9.88 5.05 5.67
CA ILE A 181 -11.20 4.55 5.25
C ILE A 181 -12.32 5.06 6.17
N LYS A 182 -12.03 5.22 7.47
CA LYS A 182 -13.02 5.69 8.47
C LYS A 182 -13.44 7.14 8.25
N PHE A 183 -12.76 7.88 7.37
CA PHE A 183 -13.06 9.28 7.05
C PHE A 183 -13.79 9.44 5.72
N LEU A 184 -14.03 8.35 4.98
CA LEU A 184 -14.84 8.39 3.78
C LEU A 184 -16.32 8.61 4.13
N PRO A 185 -17.04 9.51 3.43
CA PRO A 185 -18.50 9.54 3.47
C PRO A 185 -19.08 8.18 3.06
N GLU A 186 -20.09 7.69 3.80
CA GLU A 186 -20.71 6.38 3.50
C GLU A 186 -21.73 6.47 2.35
N ASP A 187 -22.44 7.60 2.23
CA ASP A 187 -23.52 7.76 1.26
C ASP A 187 -23.01 7.70 -0.18
N GLY A 188 -23.44 6.67 -0.91
CA GLY A 188 -23.06 6.41 -2.30
C GLY A 188 -21.69 5.73 -2.48
N LEU A 189 -20.97 5.42 -1.40
CA LEU A 189 -19.66 4.78 -1.46
C LEU A 189 -19.76 3.35 -1.99
N SER A 190 -18.98 3.02 -3.02
CA SER A 190 -18.77 1.64 -3.43
C SER A 190 -17.61 1.03 -2.64
N GLU A 191 -17.89 0.25 -1.59
CA GLU A 191 -16.85 -0.24 -0.68
C GLU A 191 -15.73 -1.04 -1.36
N ARG A 192 -16.07 -1.87 -2.35
CA ARG A 192 -15.09 -2.67 -3.11
C ARG A 192 -14.25 -1.84 -4.09
N SER A 193 -14.61 -0.58 -4.34
CA SER A 193 -13.83 0.34 -5.19
C SER A 193 -12.70 1.06 -4.45
N ILE A 194 -12.65 0.97 -3.11
CA ILE A 194 -11.63 1.66 -2.31
C ILE A 194 -10.26 1.12 -2.72
N ARG A 195 -9.35 2.01 -3.11
CA ARG A 195 -7.94 1.73 -3.42
C ARG A 195 -7.07 2.45 -2.42
N TYR A 196 -6.21 1.72 -1.70
CA TYR A 196 -5.19 2.31 -0.83
C TYR A 196 -3.82 2.25 -1.49
N PHE A 197 -3.05 3.33 -1.47
CA PHE A 197 -1.75 3.41 -2.12
C PHE A 197 -0.87 4.55 -1.60
N HIS A 198 0.40 4.54 -2.05
CA HIS A 198 1.40 5.55 -1.69
C HIS A 198 1.93 6.34 -2.88
N LEU A 199 2.01 5.73 -4.07
CA LEU A 199 2.73 6.27 -5.21
C LEU A 199 1.78 6.67 -6.34
N TYR A 200 2.12 7.73 -7.07
CA TYR A 200 1.28 8.26 -8.15
C TYR A 200 1.03 7.32 -9.35
N PRO A 201 1.90 6.34 -9.71
CA PRO A 201 1.57 5.43 -10.80
C PRO A 201 0.33 4.59 -10.49
N ILE A 202 0.11 4.28 -9.20
CA ILE A 202 -1.08 3.54 -8.75
C ILE A 202 -2.35 4.38 -8.90
N LEU A 203 -2.28 5.67 -8.55
CA LEU A 203 -3.39 6.59 -8.83
C LEU A 203 -3.71 6.59 -10.32
N ASN A 204 -2.71 6.78 -11.17
CA ASN A 204 -2.93 6.88 -12.61
C ASN A 204 -3.45 5.60 -13.26
N HIS A 205 -3.19 4.43 -12.66
CA HIS A 205 -3.77 3.17 -13.11
C HIS A 205 -5.30 3.16 -12.95
N HIS A 206 -5.81 3.70 -11.84
CA HIS A 206 -7.25 3.71 -11.54
C HIS A 206 -7.97 5.00 -11.98
N TYR A 207 -7.27 6.13 -11.96
CA TYR A 207 -7.77 7.44 -12.37
C TYR A 207 -6.60 8.31 -12.84
N PHE A 208 -6.45 8.43 -14.16
CA PHE A 208 -5.37 9.20 -14.77
C PHE A 208 -5.53 10.71 -14.54
N ILE A 209 -4.54 11.34 -13.92
CA ILE A 209 -4.52 12.81 -13.73
C ILE A 209 -3.37 13.53 -14.45
N SER A 210 -2.22 12.88 -14.62
CA SER A 210 -1.03 13.46 -15.25
C SER A 210 0.07 12.42 -15.40
N HIS A 211 0.93 12.55 -16.42
CA HIS A 211 2.17 11.77 -16.49
C HIS A 211 3.20 12.14 -15.41
N GLU A 212 3.05 13.32 -14.80
CA GLU A 212 3.91 13.78 -13.70
C GLU A 212 3.29 13.53 -12.32
N ASN A 213 4.15 13.47 -11.30
CA ASN A 213 3.73 13.42 -9.90
C ASN A 213 3.26 14.81 -9.39
N ILE A 214 2.12 15.29 -9.89
CA ILE A 214 1.59 16.63 -9.57
C ILE A 214 1.06 16.77 -8.15
N LEU A 215 0.88 15.65 -7.44
CA LEU A 215 0.49 15.59 -6.04
C LEU A 215 1.67 15.33 -5.09
N ASN A 216 2.90 15.20 -5.58
CA ASN A 216 4.08 14.84 -4.76
C ASN A 216 3.86 13.58 -3.89
N LEU A 217 3.14 12.58 -4.41
CA LEU A 217 2.93 11.30 -3.75
C LEU A 217 4.26 10.54 -3.59
N GLY A 218 4.42 9.82 -2.49
CA GLY A 218 5.64 9.08 -2.18
C GLY A 218 5.45 8.07 -1.06
N LYS A 219 6.51 7.32 -0.74
CA LYS A 219 6.49 6.25 0.29
C LYS A 219 5.98 6.67 1.68
N ASN A 220 5.93 7.97 1.97
CA ASN A 220 5.49 8.51 3.26
C ASN A 220 4.10 9.20 3.16
N THR A 221 3.43 9.13 2.00
CA THR A 221 2.06 9.62 1.83
C THR A 221 1.10 8.44 1.84
N ASN A 222 -0.02 8.55 2.53
CA ASN A 222 -1.08 7.54 2.51
C ASN A 222 -2.25 8.09 1.71
N ALA A 223 -2.67 7.41 0.65
CA ALA A 223 -3.75 7.87 -0.21
C ALA A 223 -4.86 6.81 -0.32
N ILE A 224 -6.09 7.29 -0.44
CA ILE A 224 -7.25 6.51 -0.82
C ILE A 224 -7.91 7.13 -2.04
N LEU A 225 -8.26 6.31 -3.02
CA LEU A 225 -9.22 6.65 -4.06
C LEU A 225 -10.47 5.79 -3.86
N ALA A 226 -11.66 6.37 -3.94
CA ALA A 226 -12.91 5.63 -3.82
C ALA A 226 -13.97 6.16 -4.78
N ASP A 227 -14.78 5.24 -5.29
CA ASP A 227 -15.89 5.53 -6.19
C ASP A 227 -17.17 5.81 -5.40
N TYR A 228 -17.90 6.81 -5.88
CA TYR A 228 -19.21 7.21 -5.41
C TYR A 228 -20.22 7.14 -6.56
N SER A 229 -21.34 6.48 -6.30
CA SER A 229 -22.46 6.37 -7.22
C SER A 229 -23.67 7.05 -6.60
N PHE A 230 -24.28 7.96 -7.36
CA PHE A 230 -25.46 8.70 -6.92
C PHE A 230 -26.68 8.36 -7.80
N PRO A 231 -27.89 8.34 -7.24
CA PRO A 231 -29.11 8.19 -8.03
C PRO A 231 -29.15 9.21 -9.16
N ASN A 232 -29.53 8.77 -10.36
CA ASN A 232 -29.64 9.58 -11.58
C ASN A 232 -28.30 10.11 -12.16
N ALA A 233 -27.15 9.73 -11.61
CA ALA A 233 -25.85 9.97 -12.24
C ALA A 233 -25.44 8.79 -13.12
N LYS A 234 -25.16 9.05 -14.40
CA LYS A 234 -24.69 8.01 -15.34
C LYS A 234 -23.22 7.60 -15.10
N ASN A 235 -22.43 8.48 -14.49
CA ASN A 235 -21.00 8.28 -14.29
C ASN A 235 -20.69 8.27 -12.78
N LYS A 236 -19.61 7.59 -12.43
CA LYS A 236 -19.05 7.58 -11.08
C LYS A 236 -18.43 8.95 -10.74
N THR A 237 -18.42 9.27 -9.46
CA THR A 237 -17.67 10.38 -8.86
C THR A 237 -16.52 9.77 -8.05
N PHE A 238 -15.35 10.38 -8.07
CA PHE A 238 -14.17 9.84 -7.36
C PHE A 238 -13.77 10.76 -6.22
N LEU A 239 -13.53 10.22 -5.03
CA LEU A 239 -12.91 10.95 -3.93
C LEU A 239 -11.49 10.44 -3.73
N LEU A 240 -10.52 11.32 -3.97
CA LEU A 240 -9.12 11.14 -3.62
C LEU A 240 -8.84 11.80 -2.28
N PHE A 241 -8.38 11.03 -1.30
CA PHE A 241 -8.07 11.47 0.06
C PHE A 241 -6.63 11.12 0.38
N ILE A 242 -5.79 12.14 0.59
CA ILE A 242 -4.35 11.99 0.78
C ILE A 242 -3.93 12.55 2.13
N GLN A 243 -3.18 11.77 2.89
CA GLN A 243 -2.47 12.19 4.09
C GLN A 243 -0.98 12.33 3.79
N TYR A 244 -0.46 13.52 4.06
CA TYR A 244 0.98 13.83 4.00
C TYR A 244 1.61 13.73 5.39
N PRO A 245 2.95 13.65 5.47
CA PRO A 245 3.64 13.65 6.77
C PRO A 245 3.34 14.89 7.61
N ASP A 246 3.23 16.06 6.95
CA ASP A 246 3.01 17.36 7.60
C ASP A 246 2.20 18.32 6.71
N GLU A 247 1.81 19.46 7.30
CA GLU A 247 1.02 20.49 6.62
C GLU A 247 1.80 21.22 5.51
N ILE A 248 3.13 21.32 5.63
CA ILE A 248 3.98 21.99 4.65
C ILE A 248 3.97 21.20 3.34
N GLN A 249 4.18 19.88 3.43
CA GLN A 249 4.13 18.96 2.30
C GLN A 249 2.74 18.92 1.68
N SER A 250 1.70 18.88 2.52
CA SER A 250 0.31 18.89 2.06
C SER A 250 -0.02 20.16 1.26
N LYS A 251 0.36 21.34 1.77
CA LYS A 251 0.15 22.62 1.09
C LYS A 251 0.95 22.73 -0.21
N LYS A 252 2.19 22.23 -0.22
CA LYS A 252 3.04 22.18 -1.43
C LYS A 252 2.41 21.31 -2.52
N ALA A 253 1.94 20.12 -2.15
CA ALA A 253 1.25 19.21 -3.06
C ALA A 253 -0.06 19.82 -3.60
N PHE A 254 -0.88 20.38 -2.71
CA PHE A 254 -2.13 21.05 -3.11
C PHE A 254 -1.90 22.17 -4.13
N ASN A 255 -0.92 23.03 -3.88
CA ASN A 255 -0.61 24.13 -4.78
C ASN A 255 -0.06 23.64 -6.13
N ARG A 256 0.76 22.57 -6.15
CA ARG A 256 1.24 21.96 -7.40
C ARG A 256 0.09 21.38 -8.20
N PHE A 257 -0.80 20.63 -7.53
CA PHE A 257 -1.98 20.06 -8.16
C PHE A 257 -2.90 21.12 -8.77
N LEU A 258 -3.23 22.18 -8.03
CA LEU A 258 -4.06 23.26 -8.57
C LEU A 258 -3.43 23.92 -9.79
N LYS A 259 -2.11 24.18 -9.78
CA LYS A 259 -1.42 24.79 -10.93
C LYS A 259 -1.43 23.89 -12.16
N ALA A 260 -1.31 22.58 -11.97
CA ALA A 260 -1.15 21.62 -13.06
C ALA A 260 -2.48 21.07 -13.60
N TYR A 261 -3.49 20.89 -12.74
CA TYR A 261 -4.75 20.21 -13.07
C TYR A 261 -5.96 21.15 -13.07
N MET A 262 -5.93 22.26 -12.31
CA MET A 262 -7.05 23.20 -12.19
C MET A 262 -6.60 24.67 -12.28
N PRO A 263 -5.88 25.07 -13.35
CA PRO A 263 -5.27 26.40 -13.43
C PRO A 263 -6.30 27.54 -13.31
N GLU A 264 -7.52 27.36 -13.81
CA GLU A 264 -8.61 28.34 -13.71
C GLU A 264 -9.09 28.51 -12.26
N ALA A 265 -9.07 27.42 -11.49
CA ALA A 265 -9.45 27.44 -10.08
C ALA A 265 -8.31 27.93 -9.17
N TYR A 266 -7.07 28.05 -9.68
CA TYR A 266 -5.93 28.48 -8.90
C TYR A 266 -6.13 29.87 -8.28
N SER A 267 -6.80 30.78 -8.98
CA SER A 267 -7.13 32.13 -8.48
C SER A 267 -8.54 32.23 -7.87
N SER A 268 -9.41 31.24 -8.08
CA SER A 268 -10.76 31.20 -7.51
C SER A 268 -10.73 31.00 -5.99
N PRO A 269 -11.54 31.71 -5.19
CA PRO A 269 -11.61 31.51 -3.73
C PRO A 269 -12.16 30.13 -3.36
N HIS A 270 -12.95 29.50 -4.24
CA HIS A 270 -13.64 28.25 -3.92
C HIS A 270 -12.89 26.99 -4.38
N LYS A 271 -11.85 27.11 -5.21
CA LYS A 271 -11.04 25.97 -5.74
C LYS A 271 -11.87 24.87 -6.42
N LYS A 272 -12.90 25.28 -7.15
CA LYS A 272 -13.83 24.44 -7.91
C LYS A 272 -13.73 24.79 -9.38
N VAL A 273 -13.84 23.78 -10.25
CA VAL A 273 -13.88 23.97 -11.70
C VAL A 273 -14.90 23.01 -12.31
N LYS A 274 -15.59 23.47 -13.35
CA LYS A 274 -16.36 22.60 -14.23
C LYS A 274 -15.47 22.19 -15.39
N THR A 275 -15.25 20.90 -15.55
CA THR A 275 -14.41 20.31 -16.60
C THR A 275 -15.16 20.22 -17.93
N GLU A 276 -14.43 20.01 -19.04
CA GLU A 276 -15.00 19.94 -20.40
C GLU A 276 -16.10 18.89 -20.56
N ASN A 277 -16.02 17.79 -19.79
CA ASN A 277 -17.04 16.73 -19.73
C ASN A 277 -18.32 17.15 -18.98
N GLY A 278 -18.44 18.42 -18.59
CA GLY A 278 -19.58 19.00 -17.89
C GLY A 278 -19.68 18.63 -16.41
N LYS A 279 -18.68 17.94 -15.86
CA LYS A 279 -18.61 17.53 -14.44
C LYS A 279 -17.85 18.52 -13.58
N TRP A 280 -17.91 18.33 -12.28
CA TRP A 280 -17.26 19.20 -11.31
C TRP A 280 -16.07 18.52 -10.65
N THR A 281 -14.97 19.26 -10.58
CA THR A 281 -13.82 18.91 -9.74
C THR A 281 -13.70 19.93 -8.61
N PHE A 282 -13.51 19.45 -7.39
CA PHE A 282 -13.31 20.29 -6.20
C PHE A 282 -12.11 19.78 -5.41
N ALA A 283 -11.18 20.67 -5.06
CA ALA A 283 -10.02 20.32 -4.26
C ALA A 283 -9.93 21.16 -2.98
N LYS A 284 -9.56 20.53 -1.86
CA LYS A 284 -9.38 21.19 -0.57
C LYS A 284 -8.15 20.67 0.15
N ASN A 285 -7.33 21.59 0.65
CA ASN A 285 -6.33 21.30 1.67
C ASN A 285 -6.89 21.55 3.08
N HIS A 286 -6.64 20.62 3.99
CA HIS A 286 -7.03 20.70 5.41
C HIS A 286 -5.92 20.10 6.27
N LYS A 287 -5.16 20.94 6.98
CA LYS A 287 -3.97 20.52 7.76
C LYS A 287 -3.01 19.72 6.86
N LYS A 288 -2.64 18.52 7.29
CA LYS A 288 -1.79 17.57 6.53
C LYS A 288 -2.54 16.76 5.47
N TYR A 289 -3.78 17.09 5.15
CA TYR A 289 -4.62 16.35 4.21
C TYR A 289 -4.92 17.16 2.94
N VAL A 290 -4.98 16.46 1.81
CA VAL A 290 -5.54 16.97 0.55
C VAL A 290 -6.68 16.05 0.15
N LEU A 291 -7.84 16.65 -0.13
CA LEU A 291 -9.01 15.98 -0.65
C LEU A 291 -9.31 16.54 -2.04
N VAL A 292 -9.61 15.65 -2.99
CA VAL A 292 -10.03 16.03 -4.34
C VAL A 292 -11.22 15.17 -4.72
N VAL A 293 -12.31 15.81 -5.11
CA VAL A 293 -13.43 15.14 -5.76
C VAL A 293 -13.32 15.38 -7.26
N PHE A 294 -13.40 14.30 -8.04
CA PHE A 294 -13.44 14.33 -9.50
C PHE A 294 -14.79 13.85 -10.00
N ASP A 295 -15.19 14.36 -11.17
CA ASP A 295 -16.37 13.92 -11.92
C ASP A 295 -17.70 13.97 -11.15
N ALA A 296 -17.84 14.94 -10.24
CA ALA A 296 -19.10 15.15 -9.53
C ALA A 296 -20.21 15.63 -10.50
N PRO A 297 -21.46 15.15 -10.35
CA PRO A 297 -22.56 15.55 -11.23
C PRO A 297 -22.96 17.02 -11.04
N THR A 298 -22.80 17.54 -9.82
CA THR A 298 -23.06 18.95 -9.49
C THR A 298 -21.97 19.48 -8.56
N GLN A 299 -21.89 20.81 -8.46
CA GLN A 299 -20.93 21.47 -7.57
C GLN A 299 -21.22 21.11 -6.11
N GLU A 300 -22.50 21.09 -5.73
CA GLU A 300 -22.98 20.81 -4.37
C GLU A 300 -22.58 19.40 -3.94
N LYS A 301 -22.65 18.42 -4.84
CA LYS A 301 -22.27 17.04 -4.52
C LYS A 301 -20.77 16.88 -4.30
N ALA A 302 -19.96 17.61 -5.06
CA ALA A 302 -18.51 17.66 -4.82
C ALA A 302 -18.19 18.26 -3.44
N GLU A 303 -18.92 19.32 -3.06
CA GLU A 303 -18.76 19.98 -1.77
C GLU A 303 -19.17 19.12 -0.59
N GLU A 304 -20.32 18.46 -0.69
CA GLU A 304 -20.87 17.58 0.33
C GLU A 304 -19.87 16.48 0.72
N LEU A 305 -19.27 15.81 -0.27
CA LEU A 305 -18.27 14.76 -0.03
C LEU A 305 -17.05 15.28 0.75
N ILE A 306 -16.50 16.43 0.35
CA ILE A 306 -15.34 17.02 1.05
C ILE A 306 -15.72 17.47 2.47
N VAL A 307 -16.88 18.10 2.64
CA VAL A 307 -17.34 18.61 3.94
C VAL A 307 -17.58 17.45 4.92
N GLU A 308 -18.28 16.40 4.50
CA GLU A 308 -18.52 15.23 5.35
C GLU A 308 -17.21 14.50 5.69
N ALA A 309 -16.27 14.38 4.74
CA ALA A 309 -14.95 13.82 5.00
C ALA A 309 -14.15 14.62 6.06
N ILE A 310 -14.17 15.95 5.97
CA ILE A 310 -13.51 16.84 6.95
C ILE A 310 -14.20 16.81 8.32
N LYS A 311 -15.53 16.71 8.34
CA LYS A 311 -16.32 16.57 9.58
C LYS A 311 -15.97 15.27 10.29
N LYS A 312 -15.83 14.15 9.56
CA LYS A 312 -15.36 12.87 10.11
C LYS A 312 -13.93 12.96 10.64
N LEU A 313 -13.04 13.68 9.96
CA LEU A 313 -11.68 13.96 10.45
C LEU A 313 -11.68 14.71 11.79
N SER A 314 -12.58 15.69 11.95
CA SER A 314 -12.60 16.60 13.11
C SER A 314 -13.24 16.00 14.37
N ARG A 315 -13.90 14.84 14.26
CA ARG A 315 -14.53 14.12 15.39
C ARG A 315 -13.53 13.25 16.17
N LYS A 316 -12.22 13.37 15.91
CA LYS A 316 -11.12 12.66 16.56
C LYS A 316 -9.98 13.60 16.86
#